data_AF-A0A947UTN6-F1
#
_entry.id   AF-A0A947UTN6-F1
#
_cell.length_a   1.000
_cell.length_b   1.000
_cell.length_c   1.000
_cell.angle_alpha   90.00
_cell.angle_beta   90.00
_cell.angle_gamma   90.00
#
_symmetry.space_group_name_H-M   'P 1'
#
loop_
_entity.id
_entity.type
_entity.pdbx_description
1 polymer ?
#
loop_
_entity_poly.entity_id
_entity_poly.type
_entity_poly.pdbx_seq_one_letter_code
_entity_poly.pdbx_strand_id
1 'polypeptide(L)'
;RIAALVGRTRVRLRELRVNNVKPKHGDGMHGAKDFAPFDAIVIAAAFAEVPQALLAQLADGGRLVMPLGHATQTLCVMERQGDAYTERLLEGVKFVPLLPGVA
;
A
#
# COMPACT_ATOMS: atom_id res chain seq x y z
N ARG A 1 14.31 -0.16 -8.38
CA ARG A 1 13.87 -1.44 -9.01
C ARG A 1 12.34 -1.37 -9.11
N ILE A 2 11.60 -1.44 -10.22
CA ILE A 2 11.76 -1.88 -11.62
C ILE A 2 11.04 -0.82 -12.51
N ALA A 3 11.76 0.17 -13.03
CA ALA A 3 11.15 1.26 -13.83
C ALA A 3 10.37 0.74 -15.06
N ALA A 4 10.80 -0.39 -15.62
CA ALA A 4 10.13 -1.06 -16.73
C ALA A 4 8.69 -1.50 -16.40
N LEU A 5 8.37 -1.82 -15.13
CA LEU A 5 6.99 -2.11 -14.74
C LEU A 5 6.12 -0.87 -14.83
N VAL A 6 6.61 0.27 -14.34
CA VAL A 6 5.88 1.55 -14.40
C VAL A 6 5.64 1.96 -15.85
N GLY A 7 6.64 1.78 -16.73
CA GLY A 7 6.49 2.01 -18.17
C GLY A 7 5.37 1.16 -18.79
N ARG A 8 5.39 -0.17 -18.55
CA ARG A 8 4.35 -1.08 -19.03
C ARG A 8 2.96 -0.74 -18.48
N THR A 9 2.87 -0.35 -17.21
CA THR A 9 1.61 0.08 -16.59
C THR A 9 1.05 1.32 -17.28
N ARG A 10 1.88 2.33 -17.58
CA ARG A 10 1.43 3.54 -18.30
C ARG A 10 0.86 3.23 -19.68
N VAL A 11 1.50 2.33 -20.43
CA VAL A 11 1.01 1.88 -21.75
C VAL A 11 -0.36 1.23 -21.60
N ARG A 12 -0.51 0.27 -20.69
CA ARG A 12 -1.79 -0.44 -20.46
C ARG A 12 -2.91 0.49 -20.02
N LEU A 13 -2.64 1.43 -19.11
CA LEU A 13 -3.64 2.40 -18.65
C LEU A 13 -4.14 3.28 -19.81
N ARG A 14 -3.24 3.70 -20.70
CA ARG A 14 -3.60 4.46 -21.91
C ARG A 14 -4.45 3.64 -22.87
N GLU A 15 -4.10 2.39 -23.12
CA GLU A 15 -4.88 1.48 -23.98
C GLU A 15 -6.29 1.23 -23.44
N LEU A 16 -6.40 1.07 -22.11
CA LEU A 16 -7.68 0.88 -21.41
C LEU A 16 -8.46 2.18 -21.18
N ARG A 17 -7.92 3.34 -21.56
CA ARG A 17 -8.51 4.68 -21.34
C ARG A 17 -8.79 5.00 -19.86
N VAL A 18 -7.96 4.48 -18.96
CA VAL A 18 -8.04 4.74 -17.51
C VAL A 18 -7.25 6.01 -17.19
N ASN A 19 -7.96 7.09 -16.89
CA ASN A 19 -7.37 8.44 -16.76
C ASN A 19 -7.23 8.93 -15.31
N ASN A 20 -7.72 8.17 -14.33
CA ASN A 20 -7.73 8.52 -12.92
C ASN A 20 -6.62 7.83 -12.10
N VAL A 21 -5.58 7.30 -12.75
CA VAL A 21 -4.45 6.62 -12.10
C VAL A 21 -3.16 7.38 -12.38
N LYS A 22 -2.36 7.64 -11.34
CA LYS A 22 -1.03 8.28 -11.43
C LYS A 22 0.08 7.30 -11.02
N PRO A 23 0.73 6.59 -11.97
CA PRO A 23 1.82 5.69 -11.64
C PRO A 23 3.07 6.44 -11.16
N LYS A 24 3.49 6.19 -9.92
CA LYS A 24 4.73 6.71 -9.31
C LYS A 24 5.78 5.60 -9.23
N HIS A 25 7.01 5.89 -9.65
CA HIS A 25 8.17 5.05 -9.36
C HIS A 25 8.80 5.55 -8.07
N GLY A 26 8.80 4.72 -7.03
CA GLY A 26 9.32 5.09 -5.71
C GLY A 26 9.22 3.92 -4.74
N ASP A 27 9.68 4.15 -3.52
CA ASP A 27 9.61 3.18 -2.44
C ASP A 27 8.26 3.28 -1.70
N GLY A 28 7.44 2.24 -1.84
CA GLY A 28 6.11 2.17 -1.23
C GLY A 28 6.12 2.16 0.30
N MET A 29 7.25 1.86 0.96
CA MET A 29 7.36 1.92 2.42
C MET A 29 7.12 3.34 2.96
N HIS A 30 7.48 4.36 2.17
CA HIS A 30 7.28 5.76 2.54
C HIS A 30 5.90 6.30 2.12
N GLY A 31 5.10 5.47 1.46
CA GLY A 31 3.83 5.87 0.86
C GLY A 31 3.99 6.94 -0.22
N ALA A 32 3.03 7.84 -0.27
CA ALA A 32 2.91 8.87 -1.28
C ALA A 32 2.45 10.18 -0.64
N LYS A 33 3.26 10.70 0.28
CA LYS A 33 2.97 11.87 1.14
C LYS A 33 2.41 13.08 0.38
N ASP A 34 2.90 13.33 -0.84
CA ASP A 34 2.45 14.43 -1.71
C ASP A 34 0.96 14.35 -2.10
N PHE A 35 0.34 13.18 -1.91
CA PHE A 35 -1.07 12.90 -2.23
C PHE A 35 -1.90 12.52 -1.00
N ALA A 36 -1.29 12.52 0.19
CA ALA A 36 -2.02 12.30 1.43
C ALA A 36 -2.94 13.50 1.74
N PRO A 37 -4.02 13.30 2.51
CA PRO A 37 -4.47 12.04 3.11
C PRO A 37 -5.20 11.12 2.13
N PHE A 38 -5.26 9.82 2.45
CA PHE A 38 -5.96 8.79 1.67
C PHE A 38 -7.15 8.21 2.44
N ASP A 39 -8.29 8.06 1.77
CA ASP A 39 -9.44 7.31 2.31
C ASP A 39 -9.16 5.80 2.37
N ALA A 40 -8.32 5.30 1.46
CA ALA A 40 -7.92 3.91 1.42
C ALA A 40 -6.49 3.75 0.91
N ILE A 41 -5.72 2.89 1.57
CA ILE A 41 -4.41 2.42 1.12
C ILE A 41 -4.49 0.90 1.00
N VAL A 42 -4.19 0.36 -0.17
CA VAL A 42 -4.17 -1.08 -0.42
C VAL A 42 -2.77 -1.49 -0.85
N ILE A 43 -2.19 -2.46 -0.14
CA ILE A 43 -0.84 -2.95 -0.39
C ILE A 43 -0.90 -4.37 -0.92
N ALA A 44 -0.24 -4.61 -2.05
CA ALA A 44 -0.14 -5.92 -2.70
C ALA A 44 1.24 -6.58 -2.47
N ALA A 45 1.82 -6.39 -1.30
CA ALA A 45 3.10 -6.96 -0.84
C ALA A 45 3.07 -7.08 0.68
N ALA A 46 3.71 -8.11 1.23
CA ALA A 46 3.69 -8.37 2.66
C ALA A 46 4.64 -7.45 3.43
N PHE A 47 4.13 -6.87 4.51
CA PHE A 47 4.91 -6.16 5.52
C PHE A 47 5.16 -7.09 6.72
N ALA A 48 6.33 -6.95 7.36
CA ALA A 48 6.62 -7.63 8.62
C ALA A 48 5.78 -7.07 9.78
N GLU A 49 5.62 -5.74 9.79
CA GLU A 49 4.94 -4.96 10.83
C GLU A 49 4.11 -3.84 10.18
N VAL A 50 3.16 -3.28 10.93
CA VAL A 50 2.31 -2.20 10.43
C VAL A 50 3.14 -0.93 10.18
N PRO A 51 3.21 -0.42 8.94
CA PRO A 51 4.06 0.73 8.61
C PRO A 51 3.42 2.05 9.08
N GLN A 52 3.99 2.66 10.12
CA GLN A 52 3.51 3.94 10.68
C GLN A 52 3.47 5.06 9.64
N ALA A 53 4.37 5.05 8.67
CA ALA A 53 4.40 6.02 7.58
C ALA A 53 3.12 5.99 6.73
N LEU A 54 2.49 4.82 6.55
CA LEU A 54 1.23 4.70 5.81
C LEU A 54 0.02 5.02 6.68
N LEU A 55 0.04 4.62 7.96
CA LEU A 55 -1.01 4.99 8.91
C LEU A 55 -1.18 6.51 9.02
N ALA A 56 -0.06 7.24 9.14
CA ALA A 56 -0.05 8.70 9.20
C ALA A 56 -0.58 9.39 7.92
N GLN A 57 -0.68 8.65 6.80
CA GLN A 57 -1.21 9.15 5.54
C GLN A 57 -2.71 8.83 5.36
N LEU A 58 -3.35 8.13 6.30
CA LEU A 58 -4.80 7.89 6.25
C LEU A 58 -5.59 9.13 6.66
N ALA A 59 -6.67 9.40 5.93
CA ALA A 59 -7.72 10.30 6.38
C ALA A 59 -8.41 9.72 7.64
N ASP A 60 -9.11 10.55 8.39
CA ASP A 60 -9.99 10.04 9.46
C ASP A 60 -11.09 9.16 8.85
N GLY A 61 -11.37 8.00 9.47
CA GLY A 61 -12.19 6.93 8.88
C GLY A 61 -11.54 6.16 7.72
N GLY A 62 -10.30 6.50 7.36
CA GLY A 62 -9.54 5.86 6.29
C GLY A 62 -9.04 4.47 6.67
N ARG A 63 -8.81 3.61 5.68
CA ARG A 63 -8.43 2.20 5.87
C ARG A 63 -7.14 1.82 5.16
N LEU A 64 -6.23 1.16 5.86
CA LEU A 64 -5.06 0.48 5.30
C LEU A 64 -5.33 -1.03 5.27
N VAL A 65 -5.22 -1.64 4.08
CA VAL A 65 -5.36 -3.08 3.87
C VAL A 65 -4.04 -3.63 3.35
N MET A 66 -3.47 -4.60 4.06
CA MET A 66 -2.19 -5.18 3.67
C MET A 66 -2.00 -6.62 4.19
N PRO A 67 -1.22 -7.47 3.49
CA PRO A 67 -0.70 -8.70 4.05
C PRO A 67 0.31 -8.39 5.16
N LEU A 68 0.13 -8.98 6.34
CA LEU A 68 1.00 -8.82 7.50
C LEU A 68 1.65 -10.17 7.85
N GLY A 69 2.97 -10.18 8.04
CA GLY A 69 3.76 -11.34 8.46
C GLY A 69 4.90 -11.71 7.50
N HIS A 70 5.63 -12.76 7.87
CA HIS A 70 6.78 -13.28 7.11
C HIS A 70 6.41 -14.55 6.33
N ALA A 71 6.74 -15.72 6.89
CA ALA A 71 6.48 -17.03 6.28
C ALA A 71 4.99 -17.38 6.28
N THR A 72 4.32 -17.07 7.39
CA THR A 72 2.86 -17.07 7.56
C THR A 72 2.38 -15.64 7.49
N GLN A 73 1.35 -15.39 6.68
CA GLN A 73 0.81 -14.04 6.49
C GLN A 73 -0.70 -14.07 6.66
N THR A 74 -1.24 -13.00 7.23
CA THR A 74 -2.67 -12.77 7.38
C THR A 74 -3.01 -11.43 6.78
N LEU A 75 -4.17 -11.33 6.13
CA LEU A 75 -4.64 -10.04 5.62
C LEU A 75 -5.09 -9.18 6.82
N CYS A 76 -4.44 -8.04 7.00
CA CYS A 76 -4.72 -7.10 8.09
C CYS A 76 -5.41 -5.85 7.54
N VAL A 77 -6.39 -5.35 8.29
CA VAL A 77 -7.06 -4.07 8.05
C VAL A 77 -6.82 -3.17 9.27
N MET A 78 -6.20 -2.02 9.02
CA MET A 78 -6.09 -0.93 10.00
C MET A 78 -7.09 0.17 9.62
N GLU A 79 -7.87 0.65 10.57
CA GLU A 79 -8.81 1.76 10.36
C GLU A 79 -8.47 2.91 11.31
N ARG A 80 -8.39 4.13 10.77
CA ARG A 80 -8.15 5.33 11.58
C ARG A 80 -9.47 5.82 12.19
N GLN A 81 -9.45 6.08 13.50
CA GLN A 81 -10.57 6.63 14.26
C GLN A 81 -10.05 7.79 15.12
N GLY A 82 -10.09 9.00 14.56
CA GLY A 82 -9.47 10.20 15.14
C GLY A 82 -7.95 10.03 15.30
N ASP A 83 -7.50 9.98 16.55
CA ASP A 83 -6.10 9.80 16.94
C ASP A 83 -5.74 8.34 17.21
N ALA A 84 -6.71 7.42 17.13
CA ALA A 84 -6.51 5.99 17.35
C ALA A 84 -6.57 5.20 16.04
N TYR A 85 -6.07 3.98 16.09
CA TYR A 85 -6.19 2.99 15.02
C TYR A 85 -6.75 1.70 15.58
N THR A 86 -7.69 1.10 14.86
CA THR A 86 -8.20 -0.24 15.17
C THR A 86 -7.61 -1.26 14.19
N GLU A 87 -7.34 -2.46 14.69
CA GLU A 87 -6.79 -3.56 13.90
C GLU A 87 -7.83 -4.67 13.75
N ARG A 88 -7.93 -5.22 12.54
CA ARG A 88 -8.69 -6.43 12.27
C ARG A 88 -7.91 -7.37 11.37
N LEU A 89 -7.66 -8.57 11.87
CA LEU A 89 -7.08 -9.68 11.12
C LEU A 89 -8.19 -10.47 10.42
N LEU A 90 -7.94 -10.81 9.15
CA LEU A 90 -8.85 -11.58 8.30
C LEU A 90 -8.26 -12.98 8.06
N GLU A 91 -8.27 -13.45 6.81
CA GLU A 91 -7.81 -14.78 6.42
C GLU A 91 -6.30 -14.84 6.14
N GLY A 92 -5.77 -16.07 6.10
CA GLY A 92 -4.39 -16.34 5.71
C GLY A 92 -4.17 -16.08 4.21
N VAL A 93 -3.05 -15.43 3.87
CA VAL A 93 -2.70 -15.07 2.49
C VAL A 93 -1.23 -15.38 2.19
N LYS A 94 -0.82 -15.23 0.92
CA LYS A 94 0.57 -15.42 0.49
C LYS A 94 0.95 -14.40 -0.58
N PHE A 95 1.69 -13.36 -0.18
CA PHE A 95 2.21 -12.29 -1.01
C PHE A 95 3.74 -12.28 -0.98
N VAL A 96 4.32 -11.66 -2.01
CA VAL A 96 5.76 -11.38 -2.05
C VAL A 96 6.12 -10.37 -0.96
N PRO A 97 7.31 -10.46 -0.34
CA PRO A 97 7.73 -9.48 0.66
C PRO A 97 7.91 -8.11 0.00
N LEU A 98 7.55 -7.06 0.74
CA LEU A 98 7.96 -5.72 0.37
C LEU A 98 9.47 -5.59 0.66
N LEU A 99 10.23 -5.25 -0.37
CA LEU A 99 11.67 -5.06 -0.26
C LEU A 99 11.98 -3.57 -0.09
N PRO A 100 12.97 -3.22 0.76
CA PRO A 100 13.42 -1.84 0.85
C PRO A 100 13.95 -1.34 -0.50
N GLY A 101 13.74 -0.05 -0.77
CA GLY A 101 14.37 0.61 -1.91
C GLY A 101 15.89 0.47 -1.85
N VAL A 102 16.51 0.25 -3.01
CA VAL A 102 17.97 0.37 -3.15
C VAL A 102 18.25 1.81 -3.55
N ALA A 103 19.10 2.50 -2.77
CA ALA A 103 19.62 3.82 -3.11
C ALA A 103 20.30 3.82 -4.49
#